data_AF-A0A815PH83-F1
#
_entry.id   AF-A0A815PH83-F1
#
_cell.length_a   1.000
_cell.length_b   1.000
_cell.length_c   1.000
_cell.angle_alpha   90.00
_cell.angle_beta   90.00
_cell.angle_gamma   90.00
#
_symmetry.space_group_name_H-M   'P 1'
#
loop_
_entity.id
_entity.type
_entity.pdbx_description
1 polymer ?
#
loop_
_entity_poly.entity_id
_entity_poly.type
_entity_poly.pdbx_seq_one_letter_code
_entity_poly.pdbx_strand_id
1 'polypeptide(L)'
;MMPKPENAQLAYLYFVPKPHKEGTPLRPIVSSMHMPTTGISKFLDRLLRLLFDQHARPTTIIDGVDLIRRLQAYTTNGYLKPKFRV
;
A
#
# COMPACT_ATOMS: atom_id res chain seq x y z
N MET A 1 10.98 9.99 13.63
CA MET A 1 10.60 9.64 15.00
C MET A 1 10.83 8.16 15.16
N MET A 2 11.72 7.78 16.07
CA MET A 2 12.03 6.38 16.38
C MET A 2 10.79 5.69 16.96
N PRO A 3 10.48 4.43 16.60
CA PRO A 3 9.39 3.70 17.23
C PRO A 3 9.65 3.55 18.72
N LYS A 4 8.65 3.91 19.52
CA LYS A 4 8.68 3.81 20.97
C LYS A 4 8.40 2.37 21.41
N PRO A 5 9.24 1.75 22.26
CA PRO A 5 9.03 0.38 22.73
C PRO A 5 7.67 0.17 23.40
N GLU A 6 7.16 1.17 24.11
CA GLU A 6 5.87 1.12 24.80
C GLU A 6 4.65 1.02 23.86
N ASN A 7 4.81 1.35 22.58
CA ASN A 7 3.75 1.27 21.58
C ASN A 7 3.74 -0.05 20.81
N ALA A 8 4.68 -0.97 21.12
CA ALA A 8 4.79 -2.27 20.48
C ALA A 8 3.67 -3.21 20.95
N GLN A 9 2.86 -3.70 20.03
CA GLN A 9 1.87 -4.75 20.32
C GLN A 9 2.11 -5.97 19.44
N LEU A 10 1.66 -7.14 19.89
CA LEU A 10 1.65 -8.34 19.08
C LEU A 10 0.63 -8.25 17.94
N ALA A 11 0.77 -9.11 16.94
CA ALA A 11 -0.22 -9.22 15.87
C ALA A 11 -1.58 -9.68 16.42
N TYR A 12 -2.66 -9.14 15.87
CA TYR A 12 -4.02 -9.55 16.20
C TYR A 12 -4.51 -10.60 15.21
N LEU A 13 -4.91 -11.78 15.70
CA LEU A 13 -5.61 -12.78 14.91
C LEU A 13 -7.11 -12.56 15.03
N TYR A 14 -7.79 -12.36 13.90
CA TYR A 14 -9.25 -12.27 13.84
C TYR A 14 -9.79 -13.00 12.62
N PHE A 15 -11.11 -13.22 12.61
CA PHE A 15 -11.77 -14.05 11.61
C PHE A 15 -12.82 -13.22 10.86
N VAL A 16 -12.74 -13.20 9.54
CA VAL A 16 -13.66 -12.43 8.68
C VAL A 16 -14.65 -13.36 7.98
N PRO A 17 -15.97 -13.09 8.06
CA PRO A 17 -16.97 -13.92 7.39
C PRO A 17 -16.84 -13.86 5.86
N LYS A 18 -17.24 -14.96 5.22
CA LYS A 18 -17.39 -15.07 3.78
C LYS A 18 -18.87 -15.16 3.42
N PRO A 19 -19.60 -14.03 3.39
CA PRO A 19 -21.06 -14.06 3.24
C PRO A 19 -21.53 -14.67 1.90
N HIS A 20 -20.64 -14.74 0.91
CA HIS A 20 -20.92 -15.32 -0.41
C HIS A 20 -20.58 -16.82 -0.52
N LYS A 21 -20.14 -17.48 0.56
CA LYS A 21 -19.84 -18.93 0.56
C LYS A 21 -20.45 -19.61 1.78
N GLU A 22 -21.55 -20.31 1.57
CA GLU A 22 -22.16 -21.14 2.62
C GLU A 22 -21.22 -22.28 3.04
N GLY A 23 -21.33 -22.71 4.31
CA GLY A 23 -20.55 -23.81 4.88
C GLY A 23 -19.03 -23.59 4.97
N THR A 24 -18.51 -22.44 4.54
CA THR A 24 -17.07 -22.18 4.56
C THR A 24 -16.66 -21.57 5.90
N PRO A 25 -15.56 -22.06 6.53
CA PRO A 25 -15.06 -21.45 7.76
C PRO A 25 -14.66 -19.98 7.53
N LEU A 26 -14.68 -19.19 8.60
CA LEU A 26 -14.26 -17.80 8.55
C LEU A 26 -12.81 -17.68 8.04
N ARG A 27 -12.49 -16.60 7.32
CA ARG A 27 -11.12 -16.36 6.85
C ARG A 27 -10.28 -15.85 8.03
N PRO A 28 -9.23 -16.57 8.48
CA PRO A 28 -8.30 -16.02 9.45
C PRO A 28 -7.51 -14.88 8.81
N ILE A 29 -7.38 -13.77 9.54
CA ILE A 29 -6.56 -12.62 9.18
C ILE A 29 -5.64 -12.30 10.35
N VAL A 30 -4.37 -12.09 10.05
CA VAL A 30 -3.37 -11.59 11.00
C VAL A 30 -3.16 -10.10 10.73
N SER A 31 -3.57 -9.23 11.65
CA SER A 31 -3.32 -7.78 11.56
C SER A 31 -1.96 -7.43 12.15
N SER A 32 -1.12 -6.80 11.32
CA SER A 32 0.17 -6.23 11.73
C SER A 32 0.10 -4.73 12.08
N MET A 33 -1.10 -4.14 12.12
CA MET A 33 -1.28 -2.68 12.18
C MET A 33 -0.58 -2.02 13.39
N HIS A 34 -0.57 -2.69 14.54
CA HIS A 34 0.06 -2.20 15.78
C HIS A 34 1.39 -2.89 16.12
N MET A 35 1.94 -3.66 15.18
CA MET A 35 3.23 -4.32 15.39
C MET A 35 4.40 -3.32 15.31
N PRO A 36 5.52 -3.63 16.02
CA PRO A 36 6.76 -2.86 15.92
C PRO A 36 7.22 -2.64 14.48
N THR A 37 6.97 -3.61 13.60
CA THR A 37 7.32 -3.56 12.18
C THR A 37 6.75 -2.34 11.49
N THR A 38 5.52 -1.90 11.82
CA THR A 38 4.92 -0.70 11.25
C THR A 38 5.72 0.55 11.60
N GLY A 39 6.18 0.66 12.84
CA GLY A 39 7.01 1.77 13.30
C GLY A 39 8.40 1.76 12.67
N ILE A 40 9.02 0.57 12.57
CA ILE A 40 10.31 0.36 11.91
C ILE A 40 10.23 0.72 10.43
N SER A 41 9.20 0.25 9.71
CA SER A 41 8.98 0.58 8.30
C SER A 41 8.81 2.08 8.09
N LYS A 42 8.05 2.78 8.94
CA LYS A 42 7.91 4.24 8.87
C LYS A 42 9.23 4.97 9.15
N PHE A 43 10.05 4.45 10.05
CA PHE A 43 11.36 5.02 10.34
C PHE A 43 12.31 4.84 9.14
N LEU A 44 12.37 3.64 8.57
CA LEU A 44 13.17 3.35 7.39
C LEU A 44 12.71 4.15 6.17
N ASP A 45 11.40 4.27 5.94
CA ASP A 45 10.84 5.09 4.85
C ASP A 45 11.37 6.54 4.95
N ARG A 46 11.39 7.13 6.14
CA ARG A 46 11.94 8.49 6.33
C ARG A 46 13.42 8.59 6.00
N LEU A 47 14.22 7.59 6.37
CA LEU A 47 15.66 7.58 6.08
C LEU A 47 15.92 7.45 4.58
N LEU A 48 15.15 6.60 3.90
CA LEU A 48 15.30 6.31 2.48
C LEU A 48 14.56 7.31 1.59
N ARG A 49 13.72 8.18 2.16
CA ARG A 49 12.81 9.04 1.39
C ARG A 49 13.54 9.93 0.40
N LEU A 50 14.68 10.50 0.79
CA LEU A 50 15.48 11.35 -0.08
C LEU A 50 15.97 10.59 -1.32
N LEU A 51 16.49 9.37 -1.14
CA LEU A 51 16.96 8.52 -2.23
C LEU A 51 15.81 8.07 -3.12
N PHE A 52 14.66 7.73 -2.53
CA PHE A 52 13.45 7.39 -3.26
C PHE A 52 13.00 8.56 -4.14
N ASP A 53 12.92 9.77 -3.58
CA ASP A 53 12.46 10.96 -4.30
C ASP A 53 13.43 11.36 -5.44
N GLN A 54 14.73 11.14 -5.27
CA GLN A 54 15.74 11.42 -6.30
C GLN A 54 15.76 10.39 -7.44
N HIS A 55 15.62 9.11 -7.13
CA HIS A 55 15.94 8.04 -8.09
C HIS A 55 14.75 7.16 -8.49
N ALA A 56 13.80 6.91 -7.57
CA ALA A 56 12.71 5.96 -7.79
C ALA A 56 11.35 6.64 -8.04
N ARG A 57 11.16 7.88 -7.60
CA ARG A 57 9.91 8.63 -7.74
C ARG A 57 9.44 8.80 -9.21
N PRO A 58 10.31 8.99 -10.22
CA PRO A 58 9.85 9.09 -11.61
C PRO A 58 9.19 7.81 -12.12
N THR A 59 9.64 6.64 -11.67
CA THR A 59 9.17 5.33 -12.14
C THR A 59 8.15 4.68 -11.22
N THR A 60 8.03 5.15 -9.97
CA THR A 60 7.11 4.59 -8.98
C THR A 60 5.77 5.29 -8.98
N ILE A 61 4.68 4.51 -9.00
CA ILE A 61 3.30 5.00 -8.78
C ILE A 61 3.01 4.99 -7.28
N ILE A 62 2.56 6.12 -6.73
CA ILE A 62 2.36 6.27 -5.28
C ILE A 62 0.95 5.84 -4.84
N ASP A 63 -0.07 6.22 -5.61
CA ASP A 63 -1.46 5.93 -5.31
C ASP A 63 -2.31 5.92 -6.60
N GLY A 64 -3.61 5.65 -6.44
CA GLY A 64 -4.54 5.63 -7.56
C GLY A 64 -4.70 6.99 -8.25
N VAL A 65 -4.56 8.10 -7.52
CA VAL A 65 -4.68 9.45 -8.10
C VAL A 65 -3.44 9.81 -8.92
N ASP A 66 -2.24 9.52 -8.41
CA ASP A 66 -0.97 9.64 -9.15
C ASP A 66 -0.99 8.78 -10.41
N LEU A 67 -1.52 7.55 -10.32
CA LEU A 67 -1.71 6.68 -11.47
C LEU A 67 -2.60 7.33 -12.54
N ILE A 68 -3.80 7.77 -12.18
CA ILE A 68 -4.75 8.36 -13.13
C ILE A 68 -4.15 9.60 -13.79
N ARG A 69 -3.50 10.48 -13.02
CA ARG A 69 -2.84 11.68 -13.55
C ARG A 69 -1.76 11.33 -14.58
N ARG A 70 -0.93 10.32 -14.30
CA ARG A 70 0.10 9.87 -15.25
C ARG A 70 -0.49 9.24 -16.49
N LEU A 71 -1.51 8.40 -16.35
CA LEU A 71 -2.20 7.81 -17.51
C LEU A 71 -2.78 8.90 -18.42
N GLN A 72 -3.39 9.93 -17.84
CA GLN A 72 -3.88 11.10 -18.59
C GLN A 72 -2.75 11.84 -19.33
N ALA A 73 -1.60 12.03 -18.68
CA ALA A 73 -0.43 12.62 -19.32
C ALA A 73 0.08 11.76 -20.49
N TYR A 74 0.12 10.44 -20.34
CA TYR A 74 0.52 9.53 -21.41
C TYR A 74 -0.46 9.54 -22.58
N THR A 75 -1.77 9.66 -22.31
CA THR A 75 -2.77 9.84 -23.36
C THR A 75 -2.61 11.18 -24.07
N THR A 76 -2.38 12.25 -23.34
CA THR A 76 -2.16 13.61 -23.90
C THR A 76 -0.91 13.65 -24.79
N ASN A 77 0.16 12.98 -24.36
CA ASN A 77 1.42 12.89 -25.11
C ASN A 77 1.37 11.83 -26.24
N GLY A 78 0.23 11.16 -26.44
CA GLY A 78 0.05 10.16 -27.51
C GLY A 78 0.70 8.80 -27.25
N TYR A 79 1.31 8.58 -26.08
CA TYR A 79 1.95 7.30 -25.71
C TYR A 79 0.95 6.22 -25.33
N LEU A 80 -0.27 6.59 -24.93
CA LEU A 80 -1.31 5.64 -24.53
C LEU A 80 -2.63 5.97 -25.22
N LYS A 81 -3.14 5.03 -26.03
CA LYS A 81 -4.49 5.11 -26.61
C LYS A 81 -5.46 4.27 -25.78
N PRO A 82 -6.40 4.88 -25.04
CA PRO A 82 -7.37 4.15 -24.24
C PRO A 82 -8.20 3.24 -25.14
N LYS A 83 -8.33 1.96 -24.78
CA LYS A 83 -9.29 1.05 -25.38
C LYS A 83 -10.43 0.85 -24.40
N PHE A 84 -11.56 1.48 -24.66
CA PHE A 84 -12.79 1.19 -23.94
C PHE A 84 -13.41 -0.06 -24.60
N ARG A 85 -13.55 -1.14 -23.82
CA ARG A 85 -14.44 -2.23 -24.20
C ARG A 85 -15.86 -1.78 -23.89
N VAL A 86 -16.65 -1.63 -24.94
CA VAL A 86 -18.11 -1.49 -24.87
C VAL A 86 -18.71 -2.81 -24.46
#